data_AF-L1LGK2-F1
#
_entry.id   AF-L1LGK2-F1
#
_cell.length_a   1.000
_cell.length_b   1.000
_cell.length_c   1.000
_cell.angle_alpha   90.00
_cell.angle_beta   90.00
_cell.angle_gamma   90.00
#
_symmetry.space_group_name_H-M   'P 1'
#
loop_
_entity.id
_entity.type
_entity.pdbx_description
1 polymer ?
#
loop_
_entity_poly.entity_id
_entity_poly.type
_entity_poly.pdbx_seq_one_letter_code
_entity_poly.pdbx_strand_id
1 'polypeptide(L)'
;MASTDSNQLQDEIRSLVHERNSLNNLIKRLKSQIDGNNDGILNGLLSTKASIDTSLEGKRKLTEDDPSTTDEVEKRPKVEEDNATVDRHKRMMKIGLWGHLQKAKDALAKEKNDQNVIKHIEKGKMIETKLEERQKEQLNNLTKDIEEKIKQHEEKLVQIESSLSEKQTLLMRLKLKQHYETMGNFIATTTQPTIFWVPRKFNENLESLRNSTREFINKKLEIIANTDYY
;
A
#
# COMPACT_ATOMS: atom_id res chain seq x y z
N MET A 1 18.90 -23.35 32.24
CA MET A 1 19.50 -22.25 31.45
C MET A 1 19.10 -22.36 29.98
N ALA A 2 19.39 -23.47 29.27
CA ALA A 2 19.08 -23.61 27.83
C ALA A 2 17.61 -23.37 27.40
N SER A 3 16.62 -23.68 28.24
CA SER A 3 15.21 -23.45 27.90
C SER A 3 14.81 -21.97 27.90
N THR A 4 15.49 -21.13 28.69
CA THR A 4 15.20 -19.70 28.77
C THR A 4 15.72 -18.99 27.51
N ASP A 5 16.93 -19.35 27.09
CA ASP A 5 17.57 -18.79 25.89
C ASP A 5 16.80 -19.15 24.61
N SER A 6 16.29 -20.38 24.51
CA SER A 6 15.45 -20.79 23.37
C SER A 6 14.13 -20.02 23.30
N ASN A 7 13.51 -19.72 24.44
CA ASN A 7 12.26 -18.96 24.50
C ASN A 7 12.48 -17.49 24.10
N GLN A 8 13.54 -16.86 24.62
CA GLN A 8 13.90 -15.50 24.24
C GLN A 8 14.15 -15.38 22.73
N LEU A 9 14.89 -16.32 22.15
CA LEU A 9 15.17 -16.35 20.72
C LEU A 9 13.90 -16.56 19.88
N GLN A 10 12.96 -17.37 20.35
CA GLN A 10 11.66 -17.55 19.69
C GLN A 10 10.83 -16.27 19.68
N ASP A 11 10.82 -15.54 20.80
CA ASP A 11 10.10 -14.26 20.90
C ASP A 11 10.75 -13.18 20.03
N GLU A 12 12.07 -13.17 19.94
CA GLU A 12 12.80 -12.27 19.03
C GLU A 12 12.48 -12.58 17.55
N ILE A 13 12.47 -13.86 17.15
CA ILE A 13 12.05 -14.27 15.80
C ILE A 13 10.61 -13.83 15.52
N ARG A 14 9.69 -13.99 16.48
CA ARG A 14 8.30 -13.54 16.32
C ARG A 14 8.22 -12.02 16.13
N SER A 15 9.00 -11.26 16.90
CA SER A 15 9.09 -9.80 16.77
C SER A 15 9.57 -9.40 15.39
N LEU A 16 10.66 -10.01 14.90
CA LEU A 16 11.20 -9.74 13.56
C LEU A 16 10.22 -10.13 12.44
N VAL A 17 9.51 -11.25 12.58
CA VAL A 17 8.46 -11.64 11.62
C VAL A 17 7.34 -10.60 11.57
N HIS A 18 6.93 -10.08 12.73
CA HIS A 18 5.91 -9.04 12.81
C HIS A 18 6.39 -7.74 12.15
N GLU A 19 7.62 -7.31 12.45
CA GLU A 19 8.25 -6.14 11.85
C GLU A 19 8.38 -6.26 10.32
N ARG A 20 8.88 -7.41 9.83
CA ARG A 20 8.94 -7.74 8.40
C ARG A 20 7.58 -7.63 7.73
N ASN A 21 6.53 -8.16 8.35
CA ASN A 21 5.17 -8.09 7.81
C ASN A 21 4.66 -6.64 7.78
N SER A 22 4.92 -5.87 8.82
CA SER A 22 4.57 -4.46 8.90
C SER A 22 5.25 -3.64 7.80
N LEU A 23 6.56 -3.80 7.60
CA LEU A 23 7.32 -3.14 6.55
C LEU A 23 6.85 -3.54 5.15
N ASN A 24 6.59 -4.82 4.91
CA ASN A 24 6.02 -5.28 3.63
C ASN A 24 4.68 -4.62 3.33
N ASN A 25 3.81 -4.49 4.33
CA ASN A 25 2.52 -3.81 4.17
C ASN A 25 2.70 -2.31 3.90
N LEU A 26 3.66 -1.66 4.55
CA LEU A 26 4.00 -0.26 4.28
C LEU A 26 4.52 -0.06 2.85
N ILE A 27 5.47 -0.89 2.41
CA ILE A 27 6.00 -0.84 1.04
C ILE A 27 4.88 -1.05 0.02
N LYS A 28 3.99 -2.02 0.23
CA LYS A 28 2.83 -2.25 -0.64
C LYS A 28 1.92 -1.03 -0.73
N ARG A 29 1.65 -0.35 0.40
CA ARG A 29 0.85 0.88 0.42
C ARG A 29 1.54 2.01 -0.33
N LEU A 30 2.84 2.23 -0.10
CA LEU A 30 3.60 3.27 -0.80
C LEU A 30 3.67 3.01 -2.31
N LYS A 31 3.88 1.75 -2.73
CA LYS A 31 3.84 1.36 -4.15
C LYS A 31 2.45 1.62 -4.77
N SER A 32 1.38 1.23 -4.08
CA SER A 32 0.01 1.53 -4.55
C SER A 32 -0.30 3.03 -4.64
N GLN A 33 0.32 3.86 -3.78
CA GLN A 33 0.21 5.31 -3.85
C GLN A 33 0.89 5.87 -5.10
N ILE A 34 1.99 5.27 -5.57
CA ILE A 34 2.66 5.67 -6.82
C ILE A 34 1.82 5.22 -8.02
N ASP A 35 1.43 3.94 -8.05
CA ASP A 35 0.73 3.34 -9.20
C ASP A 35 -0.64 3.99 -9.45
N GLY A 36 -1.39 4.32 -8.38
CA GLY A 36 -2.69 5.01 -8.49
C GLY A 36 -2.62 6.43 -9.06
N ASN A 37 -1.44 7.03 -9.20
CA ASN A 37 -1.29 8.38 -9.78
C ASN A 37 -1.04 8.37 -11.29
N ASN A 38 -0.58 7.24 -11.86
CA ASN A 38 -0.36 7.15 -13.30
C ASN A 38 -1.67 7.19 -14.11
N ASP A 39 -2.81 6.90 -13.47
CA ASP A 39 -4.15 6.90 -14.08
C ASP A 39 -4.87 8.27 -14.05
N GLY A 40 -4.14 9.38 -13.80
CA GLY A 40 -4.67 10.73 -13.99
C GLY A 40 -5.43 11.34 -12.81
N ILE A 41 -5.40 10.70 -11.63
CA ILE A 41 -5.95 11.31 -10.39
C ILE A 41 -4.83 12.13 -9.71
N LEU A 42 -4.48 13.25 -10.35
CA LEU A 42 -3.46 14.22 -9.92
C LEU A 42 -3.66 14.81 -8.49
N ASN A 43 -4.84 14.62 -7.89
CA ASN A 43 -5.23 15.21 -6.60
C ASN A 43 -4.96 14.32 -5.38
N GLY A 44 -4.59 13.04 -5.56
CA GLY A 44 -4.44 12.08 -4.46
C GLY A 44 -3.27 12.39 -3.51
N LEU A 45 -2.10 12.73 -4.04
CA LEU A 45 -0.88 13.01 -3.24
C LEU A 45 -0.92 14.36 -2.53
N LEU A 46 -1.40 15.40 -3.22
CA LEU A 46 -1.53 16.76 -2.64
C LEU A 46 -2.58 16.79 -1.52
N SER A 47 -3.67 16.03 -1.68
CA SER A 47 -4.72 15.90 -0.66
C SER A 47 -4.29 15.02 0.52
N THR A 48 -3.66 13.87 0.28
CA THR A 48 -3.25 12.98 1.38
C THR A 48 -2.15 13.56 2.25
N LYS A 49 -1.26 14.42 1.73
CA LYS A 49 -0.31 15.17 2.57
C LYS A 49 -1.03 16.15 3.52
N ALA A 50 -2.17 16.72 3.10
CA ALA A 50 -3.01 17.57 3.94
C ALA A 50 -3.89 16.77 4.92
N SER A 51 -4.31 15.56 4.54
CA SER A 51 -5.15 14.68 5.36
C SER A 51 -4.38 13.91 6.45
N ILE A 52 -3.07 13.73 6.30
CA ILE A 52 -2.24 13.11 7.35
C ILE A 52 -2.16 14.02 8.58
N ASP A 53 -2.24 15.34 8.41
CA ASP A 53 -2.23 16.32 9.51
C ASP A 53 -3.64 16.69 10.02
N THR A 54 -4.70 16.19 9.40
CA THR A 54 -6.10 16.48 9.77
C THR A 54 -7.00 15.25 9.71
N SER A 55 -6.62 14.18 10.40
CA SER A 55 -7.47 12.99 10.54
C SER A 55 -8.07 12.90 11.94
N LEU A 56 -9.13 13.66 12.17
CA LEU A 56 -10.26 13.38 13.07
C LEU A 56 -11.42 14.29 12.66
N GLU A 57 -12.62 13.71 12.62
CA GLU A 57 -13.92 14.34 12.31
C GLU A 57 -14.27 14.62 10.84
N GLY A 58 -15.25 13.86 10.33
CA GLY A 58 -16.04 14.29 9.17
C GLY A 58 -16.68 13.21 8.30
N LYS A 59 -17.35 12.20 8.86
CA LYS A 59 -18.24 11.34 8.06
C LYS A 59 -19.46 12.16 7.60
N ARG A 60 -19.53 12.51 6.31
CA ARG A 60 -20.80 12.90 5.68
C ARG A 60 -21.36 11.73 4.90
N LYS A 61 -22.45 11.20 5.43
CA LYS A 61 -23.42 10.30 4.80
C LYS A 61 -24.13 11.10 3.70
N LEU A 62 -24.01 10.67 2.44
CA LEU A 62 -24.92 11.09 1.37
C LEU A 62 -26.17 10.21 1.49
N THR A 63 -27.27 10.80 1.93
CA THR A 63 -28.61 10.22 1.81
C THR A 63 -29.10 10.45 0.38
N GLU A 64 -29.24 9.36 -0.36
CA GLU A 64 -30.11 9.27 -1.52
C GLU A 64 -31.56 9.30 -1.00
N ASP A 65 -32.32 10.33 -1.35
CA ASP A 65 -33.78 10.33 -1.26
C ASP A 65 -34.31 11.03 -2.51
N ASP A 66 -34.65 10.20 -3.48
CA ASP A 66 -35.39 10.51 -4.69
C ASP A 66 -36.86 10.16 -4.41
N PRO A 67 -37.79 11.13 -4.39
CA PRO A 67 -39.17 10.83 -4.68
C PRO A 67 -39.60 11.55 -5.95
N SER A 68 -39.88 10.73 -6.95
CA SER A 68 -40.66 11.04 -8.13
C SER A 68 -41.93 11.83 -7.76
N THR A 69 -41.94 13.12 -8.05
CA THR A 69 -43.19 13.85 -8.29
C THR A 69 -43.28 14.11 -9.78
N THR A 70 -44.15 13.33 -10.41
CA THR A 70 -44.68 13.56 -11.74
C THR A 70 -45.44 14.90 -11.73
N ASP A 71 -44.74 15.99 -12.00
CA ASP A 71 -45.37 17.25 -12.36
C ASP A 71 -45.98 17.09 -13.76
N GLU A 72 -47.28 16.80 -13.78
CA GLU A 72 -48.08 16.94 -14.99
C GLU A 72 -48.01 18.40 -15.42
N VAL A 73 -47.21 18.67 -16.44
CA VAL A 73 -47.14 19.99 -17.07
C VAL A 73 -48.52 20.30 -17.65
N GLU A 74 -49.29 21.15 -16.96
CA GLU A 74 -50.53 21.73 -17.48
C GLU A 74 -50.27 22.30 -18.88
N LYS A 75 -50.86 21.66 -19.89
CA LYS A 75 -50.75 22.12 -21.28
C LYS A 75 -51.51 23.44 -21.39
N ARG A 76 -50.76 24.52 -21.65
CA ARG A 76 -51.32 25.86 -21.89
C ARG A 76 -52.48 25.78 -22.89
N PRO A 77 -53.60 26.48 -22.65
CA PRO A 77 -54.69 26.56 -23.63
C PRO A 77 -54.17 27.15 -24.94
N LYS A 78 -54.45 26.48 -26.06
CA LYS A 78 -54.13 26.97 -27.40
C LYS A 78 -55.00 28.18 -27.69
N VAL A 79 -54.44 29.37 -27.48
CA VAL A 79 -55.00 30.63 -27.97
C VAL A 79 -54.88 30.61 -29.49
N GLU A 80 -55.99 30.83 -30.21
CA GLU A 80 -55.98 30.99 -31.66
C GLU A 80 -54.97 32.08 -32.05
N GLU A 81 -54.08 31.76 -32.99
CA GLU A 81 -53.01 32.65 -33.40
C GLU A 81 -53.58 33.85 -34.16
N ASP A 82 -53.82 34.92 -33.41
CA ASP A 82 -54.09 36.22 -33.99
C ASP A 82 -52.82 36.65 -34.76
N ASN A 83 -52.89 36.68 -36.10
CA ASN A 83 -51.74 36.91 -36.98
C ASN A 83 -50.94 38.17 -36.60
N ALA A 84 -51.63 39.20 -36.07
CA ALA A 84 -51.03 40.43 -35.58
C ALA A 84 -50.12 40.23 -34.34
N THR A 85 -50.48 39.31 -33.44
CA THR A 85 -49.73 39.03 -32.20
C THR A 85 -48.52 38.15 -32.49
N VAL A 86 -48.66 37.17 -33.40
CA VAL A 86 -47.54 36.33 -33.89
C VAL A 86 -46.52 37.18 -34.65
N ASP A 87 -46.96 38.11 -35.48
CA ASP A 87 -46.06 39.02 -36.20
C ASP A 87 -45.38 40.01 -35.27
N ARG A 88 -46.07 40.51 -34.23
CA ARG A 88 -45.45 41.37 -33.21
C ARG A 88 -44.39 40.62 -32.40
N HIS A 89 -44.63 39.36 -32.05
CA HIS A 89 -43.68 38.52 -31.32
C HIS A 89 -42.49 38.11 -32.19
N LYS A 90 -42.72 37.73 -33.46
CA LYS A 90 -41.67 37.50 -34.46
C LYS A 90 -40.84 38.76 -34.69
N ARG A 91 -41.47 39.95 -34.73
CA ARG A 91 -40.80 41.24 -34.88
C ARG A 91 -39.96 41.58 -33.64
N MET A 92 -40.45 41.32 -32.42
CA MET A 92 -39.67 41.50 -31.19
C MET A 92 -38.45 40.57 -31.12
N MET A 93 -38.62 39.29 -31.48
CA MET A 93 -37.51 38.32 -31.52
C MET A 93 -36.49 38.66 -32.62
N LYS A 94 -36.95 39.01 -33.83
CA LYS A 94 -36.07 39.32 -34.98
C LYS A 94 -35.37 40.67 -34.87
N ILE A 95 -36.00 41.68 -34.27
CA ILE A 95 -35.44 43.05 -34.23
C ILE A 95 -34.80 43.33 -32.87
N GLY A 96 -35.40 42.87 -31.77
CA GLY A 96 -34.88 43.04 -30.42
C GLY A 96 -33.75 42.05 -30.12
N LEU A 97 -34.08 40.76 -30.04
CA LEU A 97 -33.12 39.75 -29.59
C LEU A 97 -32.03 39.47 -30.63
N TRP A 98 -32.41 39.30 -31.90
CA TRP A 98 -31.46 39.03 -32.98
C TRP A 98 -30.54 40.23 -33.26
N GLY A 99 -31.06 41.46 -33.13
CA GLY A 99 -30.25 42.68 -33.23
C GLY A 99 -29.21 42.79 -32.11
N HIS A 100 -29.57 42.42 -30.87
CA HIS A 100 -28.64 42.38 -29.75
C HIS A 100 -27.63 41.23 -29.87
N LEU A 101 -28.06 40.05 -30.34
CA LEU A 101 -27.18 38.91 -30.63
C LEU A 101 -26.20 39.21 -31.75
N GLN A 102 -26.64 39.87 -32.82
CA GLN A 102 -25.79 40.27 -33.94
C GLN A 102 -24.82 41.38 -33.51
N LYS A 103 -25.30 42.37 -32.73
CA LYS A 103 -24.44 43.40 -32.14
C LYS A 103 -23.43 42.82 -31.15
N ALA A 104 -23.82 41.82 -30.35
CA ALA A 104 -22.92 41.09 -29.47
C ALA A 104 -21.90 40.28 -30.27
N LYS A 105 -22.32 39.61 -31.36
CA LYS A 105 -21.42 38.90 -32.27
C LYS A 105 -20.42 39.83 -32.94
N ASP A 106 -20.86 40.99 -33.43
CA ASP A 106 -20.01 41.99 -34.08
C ASP A 106 -19.07 42.66 -33.05
N ALA A 107 -19.54 42.91 -31.83
CA ALA A 107 -18.70 43.37 -30.71
C ALA A 107 -17.65 42.33 -30.34
N LEU A 108 -18.00 41.05 -30.26
CA LEU A 108 -17.10 39.93 -29.96
C LEU A 108 -16.08 39.71 -31.09
N ALA A 109 -16.47 39.92 -32.35
CA ALA A 109 -15.56 39.89 -33.49
C ALA A 109 -14.54 41.06 -33.47
N LYS A 110 -14.98 42.25 -33.02
CA LYS A 110 -14.08 43.40 -32.80
C LYS A 110 -13.16 43.20 -31.60
N GLU A 111 -13.69 42.65 -30.51
CA GLU A 111 -12.96 42.33 -29.28
C GLU A 111 -11.92 41.23 -29.50
N LYS A 112 -12.22 40.22 -30.33
CA LYS A 112 -11.25 39.20 -30.76
C LYS A 112 -10.05 39.77 -31.52
N ASN A 113 -10.23 40.89 -32.22
CA ASN A 113 -9.17 41.58 -32.93
C ASN A 113 -8.53 42.71 -32.09
N ASP A 114 -9.04 42.95 -30.87
CA ASP A 114 -8.47 43.94 -29.95
C ASP A 114 -7.16 43.41 -29.37
N GLN A 115 -6.10 44.18 -29.57
CA GLN A 115 -4.74 43.83 -29.17
C GLN A 115 -4.64 43.60 -27.66
N ASN A 116 -5.48 44.27 -26.85
CA ASN A 116 -5.49 44.09 -25.40
C ASN A 116 -6.06 42.72 -25.01
N VAL A 117 -7.13 42.27 -25.65
CA VAL A 117 -7.78 40.98 -25.40
C VAL A 117 -6.86 39.83 -25.80
N ILE A 118 -6.20 39.95 -26.95
CA ILE A 118 -5.18 38.98 -27.39
C ILE A 118 -4.04 38.88 -26.36
N LYS A 119 -3.51 40.01 -25.89
CA LYS A 119 -2.47 40.04 -24.83
C LYS A 119 -2.95 39.42 -23.52
N HIS A 120 -4.22 39.60 -23.14
CA HIS A 120 -4.79 38.98 -21.94
C HIS A 120 -4.92 37.46 -22.09
N ILE A 121 -5.35 36.97 -23.26
CA ILE A 121 -5.43 35.53 -23.56
C ILE A 121 -4.03 34.91 -23.56
N GLU A 122 -3.04 35.56 -24.18
CA GLU A 122 -1.65 35.09 -24.18
C GLU A 122 -1.06 35.05 -22.76
N LYS A 123 -1.26 36.09 -21.96
CA LYS A 123 -0.87 36.09 -20.53
C LYS A 123 -1.58 35.00 -19.74
N GLY A 124 -2.86 34.76 -20.00
CA GLY A 124 -3.64 33.69 -19.38
C GLY A 124 -3.04 32.33 -19.66
N LYS A 125 -2.77 32.02 -20.94
CA LYS A 125 -2.09 30.77 -21.35
C LYS A 125 -0.73 30.61 -20.68
N MET A 126 0.07 31.68 -20.64
CA MET A 126 1.40 31.64 -19.98
C MET A 126 1.33 31.43 -18.46
N ILE A 127 0.25 31.87 -17.82
CA ILE A 127 0.03 31.63 -16.38
C ILE A 127 -0.42 30.18 -16.17
N GLU A 128 -1.31 29.68 -17.02
CA GLU A 128 -1.81 28.30 -16.99
C GLU A 128 -0.66 27.30 -17.19
N THR A 129 0.20 27.49 -18.20
CA THR A 129 1.36 26.63 -18.40
C THR A 129 2.33 26.65 -17.22
N LYS A 130 2.62 27.82 -16.64
CA LYS A 130 3.47 27.92 -15.44
C LYS A 130 2.85 27.25 -14.21
N LEU A 131 1.53 27.25 -14.12
CA LEU A 131 0.81 26.60 -13.02
C LEU A 131 0.89 25.07 -13.18
N GLU A 132 0.67 24.57 -14.39
CA GLU A 132 0.82 23.15 -14.74
C GLU A 132 2.26 22.65 -14.52
N GLU A 133 3.26 23.43 -14.94
CA GLU A 133 4.67 23.12 -14.71
C GLU A 133 4.99 22.99 -13.21
N ARG A 134 4.54 23.95 -12.40
CA ARG A 134 4.72 23.90 -10.93
C ARG A 134 4.01 22.70 -10.31
N GLN A 135 2.80 22.37 -10.75
CA GLN A 135 2.07 21.19 -10.26
C GLN A 135 2.82 19.90 -10.61
N LYS A 136 3.32 19.80 -11.84
CA LYS A 136 4.12 18.67 -12.30
C LYS A 136 5.42 18.52 -11.52
N GLU A 137 6.12 19.62 -11.25
CA GLU A 137 7.31 19.64 -10.41
C GLU A 137 7.01 19.17 -8.98
N GLN A 138 5.92 19.67 -8.38
CA GLN A 138 5.49 19.25 -7.05
C GLN A 138 5.20 17.75 -6.99
N LEU A 139 4.48 17.21 -7.97
CA LEU A 139 4.22 15.78 -8.05
C LEU A 139 5.50 14.97 -8.23
N ASN A 140 6.39 15.40 -9.13
CA ASN A 140 7.67 14.72 -9.36
C ASN A 140 8.53 14.71 -8.10
N ASN A 141 8.48 15.75 -7.27
CA ASN A 141 9.20 15.78 -6.01
C ASN A 141 8.55 14.83 -4.98
N LEU A 142 7.22 14.79 -4.91
CA LEU A 142 6.50 13.86 -4.03
C LEU A 142 6.71 12.39 -4.42
N THR A 143 6.75 12.07 -5.71
CA THR A 143 7.03 10.70 -6.17
C THR A 143 8.43 10.27 -5.78
N LYS A 144 9.43 11.14 -6.00
CA LYS A 144 10.82 10.91 -5.55
C LYS A 144 10.92 10.69 -4.05
N ASP A 145 10.26 11.52 -3.24
CA ASP A 145 10.24 11.37 -1.78
C ASP A 145 9.67 10.00 -1.36
N ILE A 146 8.63 9.52 -2.05
CA ILE A 146 8.01 8.21 -1.76
C ILE A 146 8.94 7.07 -2.21
N GLU A 147 9.55 7.18 -3.38
CA GLU A 147 10.53 6.22 -3.90
C GLU A 147 11.74 6.07 -2.96
N GLU A 148 12.27 7.19 -2.44
CA GLU A 148 13.35 7.18 -1.45
C GLU A 148 12.94 6.45 -0.17
N LYS A 149 11.70 6.67 0.32
CA LYS A 149 11.17 5.94 1.49
C LYS A 149 11.03 4.44 1.21
N ILE A 150 10.54 4.07 0.03
CA ILE A 150 10.44 2.66 -0.38
C ILE A 150 11.82 2.01 -0.33
N LYS A 151 12.83 2.65 -0.94
CA LYS A 151 14.19 2.14 -0.96
C LYS A 151 14.76 1.95 0.45
N GLN A 152 14.58 2.94 1.34
CA GLN A 152 14.99 2.82 2.74
C GLN A 152 14.30 1.66 3.47
N HIS A 153 13.02 1.43 3.19
CA HIS A 153 12.29 0.31 3.78
C HIS A 153 12.70 -1.05 3.21
N GLU A 154 13.03 -1.13 1.92
CA GLU A 154 13.56 -2.34 1.27
C GLU A 154 14.94 -2.71 1.83
N GLU A 155 15.84 -1.74 2.04
CA GLU A 155 17.14 -1.98 2.69
C GLU A 155 16.99 -2.53 4.11
N LYS A 156 16.05 -1.98 4.90
CA LYS A 156 15.73 -2.51 6.24
C LYS A 156 15.15 -3.91 6.18
N LEU A 157 14.34 -4.21 5.17
CA LEU A 157 13.74 -5.53 4.98
C LEU A 157 14.82 -6.59 4.76
N VAL A 158 15.82 -6.30 3.92
CA VAL A 158 16.98 -7.20 3.69
C VAL A 158 17.74 -7.48 4.99
N GLN A 159 17.97 -6.45 5.81
CA GLN A 159 18.63 -6.62 7.13
C GLN A 159 17.81 -7.48 8.09
N ILE A 160 16.48 -7.33 8.09
CA ILE A 160 15.60 -8.15 8.91
C ILE A 160 15.60 -9.59 8.42
N GLU A 161 15.58 -9.83 7.10
CA GLU A 161 15.63 -11.17 6.52
C GLU A 161 16.93 -11.91 6.84
N SER A 162 18.08 -11.23 6.76
CA SER A 162 19.34 -11.84 7.17
C SER A 162 19.35 -12.18 8.66
N SER A 163 18.92 -11.26 9.53
CA SER A 163 18.84 -11.50 10.97
C SER A 163 17.88 -12.64 11.32
N LEU A 164 16.76 -12.74 10.60
CA LEU A 164 15.76 -13.79 10.79
C LEU A 164 16.34 -15.17 10.41
N SER A 165 17.06 -15.26 9.28
CA SER A 165 17.74 -16.48 8.85
C SER A 165 18.77 -16.97 9.87
N GLU A 166 19.61 -16.05 10.37
CA GLU A 166 20.63 -16.34 11.39
C GLU A 166 19.99 -16.86 12.68
N LYS A 167 18.96 -16.17 13.19
CA LYS A 167 18.26 -16.54 14.42
C LYS A 167 17.49 -17.85 14.28
N GLN A 168 16.87 -18.11 13.13
CA GLN A 168 16.21 -19.39 12.86
C GLN A 168 17.21 -20.55 12.86
N THR A 169 18.37 -20.36 12.22
CA THR A 169 19.45 -21.34 12.21
C THR A 169 19.97 -21.60 13.62
N LEU A 170 20.16 -20.55 14.43
CA LEU A 170 20.55 -20.68 15.83
C LEU A 170 19.49 -21.44 16.65
N LEU A 171 18.20 -21.12 16.46
CA LEU A 171 17.10 -21.81 17.14
C LEU A 171 17.09 -23.30 16.81
N MET A 172 17.28 -23.63 15.53
CA MET A 172 17.34 -25.00 15.04
C MET A 172 18.51 -25.76 15.69
N ARG A 173 19.71 -25.15 15.77
CA ARG A 173 20.88 -25.74 16.44
C ARG A 173 20.60 -26.02 17.92
N LEU A 174 20.00 -25.07 18.64
CA LEU A 174 19.64 -25.25 20.05
C LEU A 174 18.65 -26.41 20.24
N LYS A 175 17.59 -26.46 19.43
CA LYS A 175 16.59 -27.54 19.49
C LYS A 175 17.20 -28.90 19.15
N LEU A 176 18.08 -28.95 18.14
CA LEU A 176 18.75 -30.18 17.74
C LEU A 176 19.69 -30.68 18.84
N LYS A 177 20.46 -29.77 19.45
CA LYS A 177 21.33 -30.09 20.59
C LYS A 177 20.51 -30.65 21.75
N GLN A 178 19.42 -29.98 22.14
CA GLN A 178 18.53 -30.44 23.19
C GLN A 178 17.94 -31.82 22.87
N HIS A 179 17.55 -32.06 21.61
CA HIS A 179 17.04 -33.35 21.18
C HIS A 179 18.08 -34.47 21.35
N TYR A 180 19.31 -34.26 20.88
CA TYR A 180 20.38 -35.24 21.05
C TYR A 180 20.76 -35.47 22.51
N GLU A 181 20.79 -34.42 23.34
CA GLU A 181 20.97 -34.56 24.79
C GLU A 181 19.91 -35.48 25.41
N THR A 182 18.64 -35.35 24.99
CA THR A 182 17.59 -36.27 25.45
C THR A 182 17.76 -37.70 24.94
N MET A 183 18.23 -37.87 23.70
CA MET A 183 18.54 -39.20 23.11
C MET A 183 19.67 -39.93 23.87
N GLY A 184 20.55 -39.19 24.57
CA GLY A 184 21.64 -39.74 25.39
C GLY A 184 21.18 -40.61 26.56
N ASN A 185 19.89 -40.59 26.86
CA ASN A 185 19.30 -41.43 27.90
C ASN A 185 18.83 -42.80 27.39
N PHE A 186 18.82 -43.01 26.08
CA PHE A 186 18.37 -44.24 25.43
C PHE A 186 19.55 -45.09 24.96
N ILE A 187 19.27 -46.34 24.61
CA ILE A 187 20.22 -47.25 23.97
C ILE A 187 19.97 -47.19 22.46
N ALA A 188 21.03 -46.94 21.68
CA ALA A 188 20.98 -46.94 20.22
C ALA A 188 21.26 -48.34 19.64
N THR A 189 20.52 -48.71 18.60
CA THR A 189 20.85 -49.91 17.80
C THR A 189 22.03 -49.65 16.86
N THR A 190 22.79 -50.69 16.55
CA THR A 190 23.90 -50.62 15.58
C THR A 190 23.43 -50.67 14.13
N THR A 191 22.19 -51.11 13.89
CA THR A 191 21.58 -51.21 12.56
C THR A 191 21.06 -49.86 12.05
N GLN A 192 20.95 -49.73 10.74
CA GLN A 192 20.29 -48.58 10.09
C GLN A 192 18.89 -48.98 9.62
N PRO A 193 17.85 -48.17 9.90
CA PRO A 193 17.89 -46.92 10.66
C PRO A 193 18.19 -47.16 12.16
N THR A 194 18.94 -46.24 12.79
CA THR A 194 19.24 -46.31 14.22
C THR A 194 17.98 -46.05 15.02
N ILE A 195 17.63 -46.98 15.90
CA ILE A 195 16.45 -46.89 16.78
C ILE A 195 16.94 -46.70 18.21
N PHE A 196 16.25 -45.83 18.95
CA PHE A 196 16.49 -45.59 20.36
C PHE A 196 15.45 -46.30 21.20
N TRP A 197 15.89 -47.07 22.21
CA TRP A 197 15.00 -47.82 23.09
C TRP A 197 15.52 -47.80 24.53
N VAL A 198 14.63 -48.03 25.51
CA VAL A 198 14.98 -48.10 26.94
C VAL A 198 14.30 -49.32 27.55
N PRO A 199 15.05 -50.19 28.26
CA PRO A 199 14.48 -51.31 29.01
C PRO A 199 13.80 -50.83 30.29
N ARG A 200 12.82 -51.60 30.79
CA ARG A 200 12.13 -51.30 32.06
C ARG A 200 13.06 -51.37 33.29
N LYS A 201 14.10 -52.22 33.26
CA LYS A 201 15.11 -52.37 34.31
C LYS A 201 16.50 -52.40 33.65
N PHE A 202 17.46 -51.73 34.27
CA PHE A 202 18.85 -51.74 33.80
C PHE A 202 19.64 -52.86 34.48
N ASN A 203 20.47 -53.53 33.68
CA ASN A 203 21.51 -54.46 34.13
C ASN A 203 22.87 -53.82 33.78
N GLU A 204 23.97 -54.24 34.40
CA GLU A 204 25.32 -53.70 34.13
C GLU A 204 25.70 -53.74 32.63
N ASN A 205 25.35 -54.83 31.93
CA ASN A 205 25.56 -54.95 30.48
C ASN A 205 24.75 -53.94 29.63
N LEU A 206 23.63 -53.43 30.17
CA LEU A 206 22.82 -52.41 29.49
C LEU A 206 23.34 -51.00 29.76
N GLU A 207 24.04 -50.78 30.88
CA GLU A 207 24.71 -49.52 31.16
C GLU A 207 25.90 -49.30 30.22
N SER A 208 26.67 -50.34 29.89
CA SER A 208 27.74 -50.23 28.89
C SER A 208 27.21 -49.82 27.51
N LEU A 209 26.08 -50.38 27.08
CA LEU A 209 25.38 -49.99 25.84
C LEU A 209 24.88 -48.53 25.87
N ARG A 210 24.38 -48.08 27.03
CA ARG A 210 23.97 -46.68 27.23
C ARG A 210 25.17 -45.74 27.16
N ASN A 211 26.32 -46.11 27.75
CA ASN A 211 27.54 -45.31 27.70
C ASN A 211 28.07 -45.20 26.26
N SER A 212 28.08 -46.29 25.50
CA SER A 212 28.41 -46.27 24.06
C SER A 212 27.47 -45.34 23.27
N THR A 213 26.18 -45.34 23.61
CA THR A 213 25.20 -44.42 22.99
C THR A 213 25.48 -42.96 23.33
N ARG A 214 25.87 -42.66 24.58
CA ARG A 214 26.28 -41.31 25.00
C ARG A 214 27.52 -40.84 24.25
N GLU A 215 28.52 -41.70 24.06
CA GLU A 215 29.70 -41.37 23.26
C GLU A 215 29.35 -41.08 21.80
N PHE A 216 28.49 -41.90 21.20
CA PHE A 216 27.97 -41.67 19.84
C PHE A 216 27.27 -40.32 19.73
N ILE A 217 26.44 -39.97 20.71
CA ILE A 217 25.72 -38.70 20.75
C ILE A 217 26.65 -37.51 20.99
N ASN A 218 27.63 -37.64 21.87
CA ASN A 218 28.62 -36.58 22.11
C ASN A 218 29.40 -36.25 20.83
N LYS A 219 29.82 -37.27 20.07
CA LYS A 219 30.43 -37.06 18.75
C LYS A 219 29.50 -36.33 17.78
N LYS A 220 28.20 -36.64 17.79
CA LYS A 220 27.20 -35.92 16.98
C LYS A 220 27.04 -34.47 17.43
N LEU A 221 27.02 -34.21 18.73
CA LEU A 221 26.94 -32.87 19.30
C LEU A 221 28.19 -32.04 18.95
N GLU A 222 29.37 -32.63 18.98
CA GLU A 222 30.62 -31.99 18.54
C GLU A 222 30.56 -31.62 17.05
N ILE A 223 30.07 -32.51 16.20
CA ILE A 223 29.88 -32.22 14.77
C ILE A 223 28.91 -31.04 14.60
N ILE A 224 27.78 -31.04 15.30
CA ILE A 224 26.79 -29.95 15.24
C ILE A 224 27.37 -28.61 15.72
N ALA A 225 28.23 -28.64 16.76
CA ALA A 225 28.89 -27.45 17.28
C ALA A 225 29.91 -26.88 16.30
N ASN A 226 30.62 -27.75 15.56
CA ASN A 226 31.69 -27.35 14.64
C ASN A 226 31.22 -27.09 13.20
N THR A 227 29.99 -27.46 12.86
CA THR A 227 29.45 -27.27 11.52
C THR A 227 28.84 -25.88 11.40
N ASP A 228 29.48 -25.03 10.59
CA ASP A 228 28.87 -23.80 10.13
C ASP A 228 27.87 -24.11 9.01
N TYR A 229 26.60 -24.21 9.39
CA TYR A 229 25.49 -24.10 8.46
C TYR A 229 25.37 -22.63 8.06
N TYR A 230 25.95 -22.28 6.91
CA TYR A 230 25.76 -21.01 6.19
C TYR A 230 24.51 -21.07 5.32
#